data_AF-A0A368FTV8-F1
#
_entry.id   AF-A0A368FTV8-F1
#
_cell.length_a   1.000
_cell.length_b   1.000
_cell.length_c   1.000
_cell.angle_alpha   90.00
_cell.angle_beta   90.00
_cell.angle_gamma   90.00
#
_symmetry.space_group_name_H-M   'P 1'
#
loop_
_entity.id
_entity.type
_entity.pdbx_description
1 polymer ?
#
loop_
_entity_poly.entity_id
_entity_poly.type
_entity_poly.pdbx_seq_one_letter_code
_entity_poly.pdbx_strand_id
1 'polypeptide(L)'
;MHNRLRGNIARGQTERNGDLGIAPPTSTMYKLRYDCDAESYAQQHVNTCDGVHQPDSGHPGYKENVNVLGRPSNFEGAAQWVSRT
;
A
#
# COMPACT_ATOMS: atom_id res chain seq x y z
N MET A 1 1.13 2.56 9.12
CA MET A 1 1.54 3.48 8.02
C MET A 1 0.34 3.94 7.17
N HIS A 2 -0.46 3.07 6.55
CA HIS A 2 -1.49 3.48 5.57
C HIS A 2 -2.46 4.58 6.03
N ASN A 3 -3.03 4.44 7.24
CA ASN A 3 -3.97 5.44 7.76
C ASN A 3 -3.32 6.80 8.06
N ARG A 4 -2.00 6.86 8.30
CA ARG A 4 -1.27 8.13 8.48
C ARG A 4 -1.27 8.91 7.17
N LEU A 5 -0.88 8.25 6.07
CA LEU A 5 -0.89 8.87 4.73
C LEU A 5 -2.29 9.26 4.31
N ARG A 6 -3.27 8.37 4.44
CA ARG A 6 -4.68 8.68 4.15
C ARG A 6 -5.17 9.89 4.94
N GLY A 7 -4.77 10.02 6.20
CA GLY A 7 -5.08 11.19 7.03
C GLY A 7 -4.36 12.47 6.60
N ASN A 8 -3.15 12.39 6.06
CA ASN A 8 -2.45 13.54 5.47
C ASN A 8 -3.11 13.99 4.17
N ILE A 9 -3.48 13.06 3.28
CA ILE A 9 -4.23 13.34 2.04
C ILE A 9 -5.58 13.98 2.38
N ALA A 10 -6.34 13.40 3.31
CA ALA A 10 -7.67 13.89 3.67
C ALA A 10 -7.65 15.36 4.13
N ARG A 11 -6.58 15.77 4.81
CA ARG A 11 -6.38 17.15 5.28
C ARG A 11 -5.69 18.06 4.25
N GLY A 12 -5.33 17.55 3.07
CA GLY A 12 -4.61 18.30 2.04
C GLY A 12 -3.22 18.76 2.49
N GLN A 13 -2.44 17.87 3.11
CA GLN A 13 -1.15 18.20 3.73
C GLN A 13 0.07 17.76 2.94
N THR A 14 0.91 16.87 3.48
CA THR A 14 2.28 16.62 3.00
C THR A 14 2.37 15.76 1.74
N GLU A 15 1.28 15.10 1.36
CA GLU A 15 1.28 14.12 0.28
C GLU A 15 1.21 14.81 -1.09
N ARG A 16 2.21 14.57 -1.93
CA ARG A 16 2.28 15.15 -3.29
C ARG A 16 1.39 14.37 -4.27
N ASN A 17 0.80 15.11 -5.21
CA ASN A 17 0.11 14.60 -6.37
C ASN A 17 1.03 14.70 -7.61
N GLY A 18 2.15 13.98 -7.58
CA GLY A 18 3.21 14.11 -8.59
C GLY A 18 3.70 15.56 -8.70
N ASP A 19 3.77 16.06 -9.94
CA ASP A 19 4.23 17.42 -10.25
C ASP A 19 3.14 18.50 -10.05
N LEU A 20 1.91 18.11 -9.68
CA LEU A 20 0.77 19.02 -9.50
C LEU A 20 0.70 19.66 -8.10
N GLY A 21 1.74 19.48 -7.29
CA GLY A 21 1.81 19.98 -5.93
C GLY A 21 1.22 19.01 -4.90
N ILE A 22 0.55 19.53 -3.88
CA ILE A 22 -0.06 18.75 -2.80
C ILE A 22 -1.41 18.18 -3.26
N ALA A 23 -1.70 16.92 -2.89
CA ALA A 23 -2.99 16.29 -3.14
C ALA A 23 -4.13 17.08 -2.46
N PRO A 24 -5.23 17.38 -3.15
CA PRO A 24 -6.33 18.16 -2.59
C PRO A 24 -6.99 17.41 -1.41
N PRO A 25 -7.54 18.15 -0.42
CA PRO A 25 -8.25 17.54 0.71
C PRO A 25 -9.51 16.81 0.24
N THR A 26 -9.96 15.84 1.03
CA THR A 26 -11.23 15.12 0.80
C THR A 26 -12.05 15.07 2.08
N SER A 27 -13.36 15.21 1.92
CA SER A 27 -14.33 15.11 3.02
C SER A 27 -14.61 13.67 3.44
N THR A 28 -14.30 12.68 2.59
CA THR A 28 -14.69 11.28 2.77
C THR A 28 -13.53 10.32 2.51
N MET A 29 -12.63 10.21 3.48
CA MET A 29 -11.54 9.23 3.46
C MET A 29 -11.78 8.14 4.52
N TYR A 30 -12.14 6.94 4.09
CA TYR A 30 -12.38 5.82 5.00
C TYR A 30 -11.11 5.35 5.71
N LYS A 31 -11.22 4.99 7.00
CA LYS A 31 -10.12 4.41 7.77
C LYS A 31 -9.98 2.92 7.42
N LEU A 32 -8.79 2.51 7.02
CA LEU A 32 -8.51 1.09 6.78
C LEU A 32 -8.44 0.32 8.09
N ARG A 33 -8.95 -0.91 8.07
CA ARG A 33 -8.81 -1.90 9.14
C ARG A 33 -7.95 -3.04 8.63
N TYR A 34 -7.23 -3.68 9.55
CA TYR A 34 -6.55 -4.94 9.25
C TYR A 34 -7.59 -6.04 9.07
N ASP A 35 -7.37 -6.89 8.08
CA ASP A 35 -8.23 -8.01 7.72
C ASP A 35 -7.34 -9.23 7.47
N CYS A 36 -7.58 -10.30 8.21
CA CYS A 36 -6.79 -11.52 8.14
C CYS A 36 -7.01 -12.27 6.82
N ASP A 37 -8.17 -12.13 6.18
CA ASP A 37 -8.43 -12.78 4.90
C ASP A 37 -7.54 -12.14 3.82
N ALA A 38 -7.48 -10.81 3.79
CA ALA A 38 -6.59 -10.05 2.90
C ALA A 38 -5.11 -10.40 3.11
N GLU A 39 -4.67 -10.54 4.37
CA GLU A 39 -3.33 -10.99 4.72
C GLU A 39 -3.06 -12.39 4.17
N SER A 40 -4.01 -13.32 4.32
CA SER A 40 -3.83 -14.70 3.88
C SER A 40 -3.61 -14.79 2.37
N TYR A 41 -4.34 -14.00 1.57
CA TYR A 41 -4.17 -13.95 0.12
C TYR A 41 -2.82 -13.33 -0.25
N ALA A 42 -2.43 -12.23 0.40
CA ALA A 42 -1.13 -11.60 0.17
C ALA A 42 0.03 -12.54 0.55
N GLN A 43 -0.11 -13.31 1.64
CA GLN A 43 0.89 -14.27 2.09
C GLN A 43 0.99 -15.47 1.14
N GLN A 44 -0.14 -15.96 0.62
CA GLN A 44 -0.14 -17.01 -0.40
C GLN A 44 0.58 -16.55 -1.67
N HIS A 45 0.33 -15.32 -2.12
CA HIS A 45 0.94 -14.78 -3.31
C HIS A 45 2.45 -14.52 -3.14
N VAL A 46 2.88 -13.87 -2.04
CA VAL A 46 4.31 -13.56 -1.84
C VAL A 46 5.17 -14.82 -1.79
N ASN A 47 4.62 -15.96 -1.40
CA ASN A 47 5.31 -17.26 -1.38
C ASN A 47 5.62 -17.80 -2.78
N THR A 48 4.98 -17.29 -3.84
CA THR A 48 5.26 -17.68 -5.23
C THR A 48 6.55 -17.03 -5.75
N CYS A 49 6.97 -15.91 -5.15
CA CYS A 49 8.17 -15.15 -5.53
C CYS A 49 8.23 -14.70 -7.00
N ASP A 50 7.10 -14.60 -7.69
CA ASP A 50 7.05 -14.23 -9.11
C ASP A 50 7.15 -12.72 -9.37
N GLY A 51 6.82 -11.90 -8.36
CA GLY A 51 6.88 -10.45 -8.42
C GLY A 51 5.88 -9.81 -9.39
N VAL A 52 4.86 -10.55 -9.81
CA VAL A 52 3.78 -10.05 -10.69
C VAL A 52 2.50 -9.85 -9.89
N HIS A 53 1.44 -9.34 -10.52
CA HIS A 53 0.12 -9.26 -9.88
C HIS A 53 -0.60 -10.61 -9.95
N GLN A 54 -1.28 -10.96 -8.88
CA GLN A 54 -2.13 -12.15 -8.85
C GLN A 54 -3.39 -11.93 -9.69
N PRO A 55 -3.94 -12.95 -10.36
CA PRO A 55 -5.27 -12.84 -10.97
C PRO A 55 -6.34 -12.52 -9.91
N ASP A 56 -7.39 -11.80 -10.30
CA ASP A 56 -8.51 -11.43 -9.41
C ASP A 56 -9.13 -12.64 -8.67
N SER A 57 -9.06 -13.83 -9.24
CA SER A 57 -9.53 -15.08 -8.62
C SER A 57 -8.73 -15.51 -7.40
N GLY A 58 -7.48 -15.05 -7.23
CA GLY A 58 -6.65 -15.40 -6.09
C GLY A 58 -6.86 -14.52 -4.86
N HIS A 59 -7.57 -13.39 -5.00
CA HIS A 59 -7.89 -12.48 -3.91
C HIS A 59 -9.30 -11.88 -4.12
N PRO A 60 -10.34 -12.73 -4.16
CA PRO A 60 -11.68 -12.30 -4.55
C PRO A 60 -12.22 -11.21 -3.61
N GLY A 61 -12.65 -10.08 -4.18
CA GLY A 61 -13.14 -8.93 -3.42
C GLY A 61 -12.04 -7.99 -2.88
N TYR A 62 -10.76 -8.34 -3.08
CA TYR A 62 -9.62 -7.51 -2.70
C TYR A 62 -8.84 -7.05 -3.94
N LYS A 63 -8.06 -5.98 -3.76
CA LYS A 63 -7.11 -5.45 -4.76
C LYS A 63 -5.71 -5.47 -4.17
N GLU A 64 -4.72 -5.54 -5.05
CA GLU A 64 -3.35 -5.85 -4.67
C GLU A 64 -2.36 -4.77 -5.12
N ASN A 65 -1.36 -4.52 -4.26
CA ASN A 65 -0.15 -3.78 -4.59
C ASN A 65 1.06 -4.70 -4.36
N VAL A 66 1.94 -4.82 -5.36
CA VAL A 66 3.16 -5.65 -5.29
C VAL A 66 4.39 -4.75 -5.28
N ASN A 67 5.34 -5.03 -4.39
CA ASN A 67 6.59 -4.29 -4.29
C ASN A 67 7.78 -5.25 -4.12
N VAL A 68 8.63 -5.34 -5.14
CA VAL A 68 9.82 -6.18 -5.13
C VAL A 68 11.05 -5.30 -4.89
N LEU A 69 11.80 -5.63 -3.84
CA LEU A 69 13.04 -4.93 -3.52
C LEU A 69 14.21 -5.62 -4.24
N GLY A 70 14.84 -4.93 -5.19
CA GLY A 70 16.05 -5.41 -5.88
C GLY A 70 17.31 -5.43 -5.00
N ARG A 71 17.15 -5.51 -3.68
CA ARG A 71 18.21 -5.55 -2.66
C ARG A 71 17.72 -6.30 -1.42
N PRO A 72 18.61 -6.94 -0.65
CA PRO A 72 18.22 -7.59 0.60
C PRO A 72 17.56 -6.56 1.53
N SER A 73 16.33 -6.86 1.95
CA SER A 73 15.58 -6.07 2.91
C SER A 73 15.68 -6.71 4.29
N ASN A 74 16.00 -5.92 5.30
CA ASN A 74 15.67 -6.27 6.68
C ASN A 74 14.15 -6.16 6.90
N PHE A 75 13.64 -6.57 8.06
CA PHE A 75 12.20 -6.52 8.39
C PHE A 75 11.61 -5.10 8.23
N GLU A 76 12.44 -4.07 8.34
CA GLU A 76 12.08 -2.66 8.12
C GLU A 76 12.02 -2.28 6.63
N GLY A 77 12.79 -2.95 5.77
CA GLY A 77 12.90 -2.65 4.34
C GLY A 77 11.59 -2.75 3.58
N ALA A 78 10.69 -3.66 3.99
CA ALA A 78 9.33 -3.75 3.44
C ALA A 78 8.48 -2.50 3.76
N ALA A 79 8.78 -1.78 4.83
CA ALA A 79 8.09 -0.56 5.26
C ALA A 79 8.79 0.75 4.84
N GLN A 80 10.07 0.70 4.46
CA GLN A 80 10.93 1.88 4.26
C GLN A 80 10.57 2.73 3.03
N TRP A 81 9.94 2.16 2.00
CA TRP A 81 9.61 2.93 0.79
C TRP A 81 8.38 3.82 0.92
N VAL A 82 7.71 3.81 2.07
CA VAL A 82 6.53 4.65 2.31
C VAL A 82 6.87 5.92 3.12
N SER A 83 8.15 6.25 3.25
CA SER A 83 8.61 7.46 3.95
C SER A 83 9.78 8.19 3.30
N ARG A 84 10.11 7.89 2.04
CA ARG A 84 10.97 8.79 1.24
C ARG A 84 10.10 9.80 0.49
N THR A 85 9.71 10.84 1.21
CA THR A 85 9.46 12.18 0.67
C THR A 85 10.76 12.83 0.21
#